data_AF-A0A6P5X8A2-F1
#
_entry.id   AF-A0A6P5X8A2-F1
#
_cell.length_a   1.000
_cell.length_b   1.000
_cell.length_c   1.000
_cell.angle_alpha   90.00
_cell.angle_beta   90.00
_cell.angle_gamma   90.00
#
_symmetry.space_group_name_H-M   'P 1'
#
loop_
_entity.id
_entity.type
_entity.pdbx_description
1 polymer ?
#
loop_
_entity_poly.entity_id
_entity_poly.type
_entity_poly.pdbx_seq_one_letter_code
_entity_poly.pdbx_strand_id
1 'polypeptide(L)'
;MEEFPQLHAGVYQGFDNPENIDIALEYLGKSNGIQRTRELAMKHANLAATAIGSLLESNDENVRKSRRALVDLTQRVITRNKWHS
;
A
#
# COMPACT_ATOMS: atom_id res chain seq x y z
N MET A 1 -8.32 0.60 12.23
CA MET A 1 -8.35 0.39 13.69
C MET A 1 -9.69 0.79 14.31
N GLU A 2 -10.79 0.79 13.54
CA GLU A 2 -12.14 1.17 14.03
C GLU A 2 -13.06 -0.04 14.31
N GLU A 3 -12.71 -1.25 13.85
CA GLU A 3 -13.60 -2.42 13.90
C GLU A 3 -13.42 -3.30 15.13
N PHE A 4 -12.23 -3.29 15.76
CA PHE A 4 -11.94 -4.13 16.93
C PHE A 4 -11.08 -3.36 17.95
N PRO A 5 -11.70 -2.68 18.93
CA PRO A 5 -10.97 -1.95 19.97
C PRO A 5 -10.05 -2.85 20.82
N GLN A 6 -10.37 -4.13 20.94
CA GLN A 6 -9.61 -5.13 21.69
C GLN A 6 -8.20 -5.38 21.09
N LEU A 7 -8.05 -5.16 19.78
CA LEU A 7 -6.77 -5.21 19.07
C LEU A 7 -5.79 -4.12 19.56
N HIS A 8 -6.31 -3.04 20.16
CA HIS A 8 -5.48 -1.99 20.77
C HIS A 8 -4.63 -2.53 21.91
N ALA A 9 -5.18 -3.38 22.78
CA ALA A 9 -4.45 -3.93 23.92
C ALA A 9 -3.36 -4.91 23.49
N GLY A 10 -3.65 -5.80 22.53
CA GLY A 10 -2.67 -6.76 21.99
C GLY A 10 -1.53 -6.09 21.21
N VAL A 11 -1.82 -5.05 20.43
CA VAL A 11 -0.78 -4.27 19.72
C VAL A 11 0.07 -3.44 20.70
N TYR A 12 -0.53 -2.88 21.76
CA TYR A 12 0.21 -2.12 22.78
C TYR A 12 1.08 -2.99 23.68
N GLN A 13 0.66 -4.23 23.97
CA GLN A 13 1.49 -5.19 24.72
C GLN A 13 2.67 -5.71 23.89
N GLY A 14 2.69 -5.44 22.60
CA GLY A 14 3.76 -5.85 21.69
C GLY A 14 3.66 -7.31 21.25
N PHE A 15 4.51 -7.67 20.30
CA PHE A 15 4.55 -8.98 19.65
C PHE A 15 5.66 -9.88 20.20
N ASP A 16 6.16 -9.58 21.41
CA ASP A 16 7.24 -10.34 22.04
C ASP A 16 6.77 -11.71 22.56
N ASN A 17 5.47 -11.83 22.90
CA ASN A 17 4.83 -13.12 23.16
C ASN A 17 4.23 -13.68 21.85
N PRO A 18 4.62 -14.89 21.41
CA PRO A 18 4.04 -15.54 20.24
C PRO A 18 2.51 -15.63 20.25
N GLU A 19 1.88 -15.78 21.43
CA GLU A 19 0.41 -15.83 21.55
C GLU A 19 -0.25 -14.51 21.11
N ASN A 20 0.41 -13.36 21.32
CA ASN A 20 -0.08 -12.06 20.88
C ASN A 20 -0.04 -11.94 19.34
N ILE A 21 0.87 -12.66 18.68
CA ILE A 21 0.97 -12.72 17.21
C ILE A 21 -0.24 -13.48 16.66
N ASP A 22 -0.56 -14.65 17.23
CA ASP A 22 -1.69 -15.47 16.79
C ASP A 22 -3.02 -14.71 16.94
N ILE A 23 -3.21 -14.04 18.08
CA ILE A 23 -4.39 -13.20 18.33
C ILE A 23 -4.47 -12.06 17.30
N ALA A 24 -3.36 -11.37 17.03
CA ALA A 24 -3.34 -10.29 16.06
C ALA A 24 -3.65 -10.75 14.63
N LEU A 25 -3.16 -11.94 14.23
CA LEU A 25 -3.46 -12.55 12.93
C LEU A 25 -4.93 -12.97 12.83
N GLU A 26 -5.51 -13.53 13.90
CA GLU A 26 -6.93 -13.88 13.95
C GLU A 26 -7.82 -12.65 13.74
N TYR A 27 -7.55 -11.57 14.47
CA TYR A 27 -8.30 -10.33 14.29
C TYR A 27 -8.04 -9.65 12.95
N LEU A 28 -6.81 -9.72 12.42
CA LEU A 28 -6.50 -9.22 11.08
C LEU A 28 -7.33 -9.96 10.02
N GLY A 29 -7.45 -11.29 10.14
CA GLY A 29 -8.27 -12.12 9.25
C GLY A 29 -9.78 -11.87 9.35
N LYS A 30 -10.27 -11.49 10.53
CA LYS A 30 -11.68 -11.06 10.73
C LYS A 30 -11.94 -9.64 10.24
N SER A 31 -10.89 -8.82 10.11
CA SER A 31 -11.01 -7.42 9.70
C SER A 31 -10.89 -7.25 8.18
N ASN A 32 -11.39 -6.13 7.67
CA ASN A 32 -11.13 -5.71 6.29
C ASN A 32 -9.81 -4.91 6.15
N GLY A 33 -8.91 -4.99 7.14
CA GLY A 33 -7.72 -4.15 7.22
C GLY A 33 -6.79 -4.28 6.00
N ILE A 34 -6.47 -5.51 5.58
CA ILE A 34 -5.61 -5.77 4.42
C ILE A 34 -6.22 -5.17 3.14
N GLN A 35 -7.51 -5.38 2.93
CA GLN A 35 -8.20 -4.86 1.75
C GLN A 35 -8.25 -3.33 1.75
N ARG A 36 -8.61 -2.71 2.87
CA ARG A 36 -8.63 -1.25 3.00
C ARG A 36 -7.26 -0.62 2.77
N THR A 37 -6.19 -1.23 3.27
CA THR A 37 -4.83 -0.76 3.02
C THR A 37 -4.46 -0.89 1.54
N ARG A 38 -4.85 -1.97 0.85
CA ARG A 38 -4.65 -2.11 -0.60
C ARG A 38 -5.42 -1.06 -1.40
N GLU A 39 -6.67 -0.80 -1.03
CA GLU A 39 -7.51 0.24 -1.65
C GLU A 39 -6.91 1.64 -1.46
N LEU A 40 -6.41 1.95 -0.27
CA LEU A 40 -5.74 3.20 0.01
C LEU A 40 -4.44 3.35 -0.81
N ALA A 41 -3.64 2.29 -0.89
CA ALA A 41 -2.44 2.27 -1.73
C ALA A 41 -2.77 2.50 -3.21
N MET A 42 -3.81 1.84 -3.74
CA MET A 42 -4.32 2.08 -5.09
C MET A 42 -4.75 3.53 -5.31
N LYS A 43 -5.49 4.12 -4.36
CA LYS A 43 -5.91 5.52 -4.42
C LYS A 43 -4.70 6.46 -4.57
N HIS A 44 -3.67 6.28 -3.75
CA HIS A 44 -2.47 7.11 -3.81
C HIS A 44 -1.68 6.93 -5.11
N ALA A 45 -1.51 5.70 -5.59
CA ALA A 45 -0.84 5.44 -6.86
C ALA A 45 -1.61 6.01 -8.06
N ASN A 46 -2.94 5.93 -8.05
CA ASN A 46 -3.78 6.57 -9.09
C ASN A 46 -3.65 8.09 -9.07
N LEU A 47 -3.65 8.72 -7.90
CA LEU A 47 -3.42 10.17 -7.77
C LEU A 47 -2.04 10.58 -8.32
N ALA A 48 -1.00 9.80 -8.02
CA ALA A 48 0.34 10.03 -8.56
C ALA A 48 0.38 9.89 -10.09
N ALA A 49 -0.23 8.84 -10.65
CA ALA A 49 -0.30 8.63 -12.09
C ALA A 49 -1.04 9.78 -12.79
N THR A 50 -2.16 10.23 -12.23
CA THR A 50 -2.92 11.39 -12.74
C THR A 50 -2.08 12.66 -12.71
N ALA A 51 -1.39 12.94 -11.60
CA ALA A 51 -0.53 14.12 -11.48
C ALA A 51 0.59 14.14 -12.54
N ILE A 52 1.19 12.97 -12.82
CA ILE A 52 2.19 12.80 -13.88
C ILE A 52 1.58 13.03 -15.27
N GLY A 53 0.35 12.54 -15.50
CA GLY A 53 -0.40 12.72 -16.74
C GLY A 53 -0.81 14.17 -17.01
N SER A 54 -1.06 14.96 -15.96
CA SER A 54 -1.42 16.38 -16.07
C SER A 54 -0.25 17.32 -16.36
N LEU A 55 0.99 16.83 -16.39
CA LEU A 55 2.15 17.63 -16.77
C LEU A 55 2.07 18.05 -18.25
N LEU A 56 2.36 19.34 -18.52
CA LEU A 56 2.37 19.90 -19.87
C LEU A 56 3.11 18.99 -20.86
N GLU A 57 2.56 18.84 -22.06
CA GLU A 57 3.21 18.05 -23.11
C GLU A 57 4.58 18.64 -23.43
N SER A 58 5.57 17.76 -23.56
CA SER A 58 6.92 18.10 -23.96
C SER A 58 7.26 17.32 -25.21
N ASN A 59 7.91 18.00 -26.15
CA ASN A 59 8.47 17.40 -27.36
C ASN A 59 9.82 16.71 -27.10
N ASP A 60 10.37 16.82 -25.89
CA ASP A 60 11.60 16.15 -25.49
C ASP A 60 11.33 14.65 -25.22
N GLU A 61 12.02 13.79 -25.97
CA GLU A 61 11.89 12.34 -25.88
C GLU A 61 12.29 11.78 -24.50
N ASN A 62 13.32 12.33 -23.86
CA ASN A 62 13.75 11.91 -22.53
C ASN A 62 12.71 12.28 -21.48
N VAL A 63 12.06 13.45 -21.61
CA VAL A 63 10.95 13.85 -20.73
C VAL A 63 9.77 12.91 -20.88
N ARG A 64 9.40 12.54 -22.11
CA ARG A 64 8.31 11.58 -22.40
C ARG A 64 8.63 10.18 -21.86
N LYS A 65 9.86 9.71 -22.03
CA LYS A 65 10.34 8.41 -21.53
C LYS A 65 10.32 8.37 -20.00
N SER A 66 10.81 9.42 -19.35
CA SER A 66 10.81 9.56 -17.89
C SER A 66 9.38 9.57 -17.34
N ARG A 67 8.46 10.29 -17.98
CA ARG A 67 7.04 10.32 -17.62
C ARG A 67 6.41 8.93 -17.65
N ARG A 68 6.67 8.16 -18.71
CA ARG A 68 6.18 6.78 -18.84
C ARG A 68 6.73 5.86 -17.76
N ALA A 69 8.01 6.00 -17.42
CA ALA A 69 8.65 5.21 -16.36
C ALA A 69 8.05 5.52 -14.97
N LEU A 70 7.74 6.79 -14.69
CA LEU A 70 7.11 7.18 -13.43
C LEU A 70 5.68 6.64 -13.31
N VAL A 71 4.91 6.63 -14.41
CA VAL A 71 3.58 5.99 -14.41
C VAL A 71 3.71 4.48 -14.19
N ASP A 72 4.63 3.80 -14.87
CA ASP A 72 4.88 2.36 -14.66
C ASP A 72 5.25 2.04 -13.20
N LEU A 73 6.04 2.91 -12.56
CA LEU A 73 6.42 2.75 -11.16
C LEU A 73 5.21 2.78 -10.20
N THR A 74 4.21 3.63 -10.47
CA THR A 74 2.98 3.67 -9.65
C THR A 74 2.20 2.35 -9.71
N GLN A 75 2.19 1.68 -10.87
CA GLN A 75 1.55 0.38 -11.05
C GLN A 75 2.35 -0.76 -10.41
N ARG A 76 3.69 -0.70 -10.50
CA ARG A 76 4.58 -1.69 -9.86
C ARG A 76 4.44 -1.70 -8.34
N VAL A 77 4.29 -0.54 -7.69
CA VAL A 77 4.13 -0.44 -6.23
C VAL A 77 2.89 -1.19 -5.72
N ILE A 78 1.79 -1.18 -6.49
CA ILE A 78 0.55 -1.88 -6.11
C ILE A 78 0.66 -3.40 -6.35
N THR A 79 1.32 -3.79 -7.44
CA THR A 79 1.31 -5.18 -7.94
C THR A 79 2.47 -6.03 -7.43
N ARG A 80 3.46 -5.42 -6.75
CA ARG A 80 4.64 -6.13 -6.24
C ARG A 80 4.25 -7.16 -5.19
N ASN A 81 4.51 -8.44 -5.50
CA ASN A 81 4.16 -9.59 -4.66
C ASN A 81 5.37 -10.39 -4.15
N LYS A 82 6.61 -9.98 -4.46
CA LYS A 82 7.82 -10.70 -4.05
C LYS A 82 8.78 -9.89 -3.20
N TRP A 83 9.07 -10.45 -2.04
CA TRP A 83 10.41 -10.51 -1.46
C TRP A 83 11.22 -11.45 -2.36
N HIS A 84 12.23 -10.94 -3.06
CA HIS A 84 13.31 -11.80 -3.52
C HIS A 84 14.14 -12.17 -2.28
N SER A 85 14.04 -13.42 -1.85
CA SER A 85 15.10 -14.13 -1.11
C SER A 85 16.24 -14.48 -2.04
#